data_AF-A0A4Q9R8D6-F1
#
_entry.id   AF-A0A4Q9R8D6-F1
#
_cell.length_a   1.000
_cell.length_b   1.000
_cell.length_c   1.000
_cell.angle_alpha   90.00
_cell.angle_beta   90.00
_cell.angle_gamma   90.00
#
_symmetry.space_group_name_H-M   'P 1'
#
loop_
_entity.id
_entity.type
_entity.pdbx_description
1 polymer ?
#
loop_
_entity_poly.entity_id
_entity_poly.type
_entity_poly.pdbx_seq_one_letter_code
_entity_poly.pdbx_strand_id
1 'polypeptide(L)'
;MAPDTPLEHLHSLHQRGVRGVRLNTLATNGPSLDQLPRFEQLIQPQGWHLQLLLREDALPAALERLETIGCPVVLDHFASCSPRTAAATLDALFELAARQTNLWIKLSAPYLLSDCSPAALEHYRAFTEHGLAVMPERLLWATDWPHPALRERHPDTTRRLHERLCDWVTDARQRQRIEVSNPARLYGF
;
A
#
# COMPACT_ATOMS: atom_id res chain seq x y z
N MET A 1 4.27 7.80 -16.11
CA MET A 1 3.69 7.07 -17.26
C MET A 1 2.44 7.82 -17.66
N ALA A 2 2.33 8.21 -18.92
CA ALA A 2 1.16 8.94 -19.38
C ALA A 2 -0.01 7.95 -19.66
N PRO A 3 -1.28 8.33 -19.46
CA PRO A 3 -2.40 7.42 -19.65
C PRO A 3 -2.66 6.97 -21.10
N ASP A 4 -1.90 7.48 -22.06
CA ASP A 4 -1.90 7.16 -23.50
C ASP A 4 -0.64 6.39 -23.93
N THR A 5 0.10 5.84 -22.96
CA THR A 5 1.30 5.03 -23.23
C THR A 5 0.94 3.85 -24.15
N PRO A 6 1.62 3.67 -25.30
CA PRO A 6 1.33 2.58 -26.22
C PRO A 6 1.49 1.19 -25.59
N LEU A 7 0.65 0.24 -25.99
CA LEU A 7 0.65 -1.13 -25.45
C LEU A 7 2.01 -1.83 -25.64
N GLU A 8 2.69 -1.60 -26.77
CA GLU A 8 4.04 -2.11 -27.04
C GLU A 8 5.06 -1.67 -25.98
N HIS A 9 4.94 -0.42 -25.50
CA HIS A 9 5.81 0.11 -24.47
C HIS A 9 5.53 -0.55 -23.13
N LEU A 10 4.25 -0.76 -22.78
CA LEU A 10 3.86 -1.50 -21.58
C LEU A 10 4.38 -2.94 -21.62
N HIS A 11 4.33 -3.59 -22.79
CA HIS A 11 4.84 -4.95 -22.94
C HIS A 11 6.37 -5.00 -22.77
N SER A 12 7.10 -4.05 -23.36
CA SER A 12 8.54 -3.91 -23.16
C SER A 12 8.90 -3.72 -21.68
N LEU A 13 8.14 -2.87 -20.95
CA LEU A 13 8.31 -2.69 -19.52
C LEU A 13 8.00 -3.96 -18.73
N HIS A 14 6.96 -4.71 -19.13
CA HIS A 14 6.63 -5.99 -18.49
C HIS A 14 7.75 -7.01 -18.64
N GLN A 15 8.33 -7.14 -19.84
CA GLN A 15 9.49 -8.00 -20.08
C GLN A 15 10.70 -7.61 -19.24
N ARG A 16 10.81 -6.33 -18.84
CA ARG A 16 11.85 -5.79 -17.96
C ARG A 16 11.51 -5.85 -16.47
N GLY A 17 10.44 -6.54 -16.09
CA GLY A 17 10.06 -6.78 -14.69
C GLY A 17 9.09 -5.75 -14.09
N VAL A 18 8.58 -4.79 -14.87
CA VAL A 18 7.53 -3.88 -14.37
C VAL A 18 6.21 -4.64 -14.22
N ARG A 19 5.50 -4.39 -13.11
CA ARG A 19 4.27 -5.11 -12.74
C ARG A 19 3.13 -4.20 -12.27
N GLY A 20 3.33 -2.88 -12.33
CA GLY A 20 2.35 -1.92 -11.83
C GLY A 20 2.72 -0.48 -12.14
N VAL A 21 1.76 0.40 -11.89
CA VAL A 21 1.90 1.85 -12.01
C VAL A 21 1.62 2.49 -10.66
N ARG A 22 2.50 3.40 -10.23
CA ARG A 22 2.32 4.17 -8.99
C ARG A 22 1.68 5.52 -9.29
N LEU A 23 0.58 5.82 -8.61
CA LEU A 23 -0.07 7.12 -8.60
C LEU A 23 0.27 7.83 -7.29
N ASN A 24 1.18 8.81 -7.38
CA ASN A 24 1.56 9.64 -6.25
C ASN A 24 0.72 10.92 -6.26
N THR A 25 -0.36 10.95 -5.48
CA THR A 25 -1.27 12.11 -5.43
C THR A 25 -0.69 13.28 -4.63
N LEU A 26 0.43 13.08 -3.91
CA LEU A 26 1.14 14.12 -3.16
C LEU A 26 2.02 15.00 -4.06
N ALA A 27 2.35 14.54 -5.27
CA ALA A 27 3.18 15.30 -6.18
C ALA A 27 2.41 16.53 -6.72
N THR A 28 3.09 17.66 -6.90
CA THR A 28 2.49 18.93 -7.38
C THR A 28 1.68 18.77 -8.67
N ASN A 29 2.13 17.89 -9.57
CA ASN A 29 1.41 17.52 -10.80
C ASN A 29 1.09 16.02 -10.82
N GLY A 30 0.78 15.47 -9.65
CA GLY A 30 0.38 14.08 -9.48
C GLY A 30 -0.98 13.80 -10.12
N PRO A 31 -1.26 12.52 -10.45
CA PRO A 31 -2.56 12.12 -10.97
C PRO A 31 -3.67 12.35 -9.92
N SER A 32 -4.86 12.76 -10.38
CA SER A 32 -6.07 12.81 -9.55
C SER A 32 -6.67 11.41 -9.39
N LEU A 33 -7.39 11.16 -8.30
CA LEU A 33 -8.15 9.93 -8.07
C LEU A 33 -9.20 9.68 -9.17
N ASP A 34 -9.73 10.73 -9.80
CA ASP A 34 -10.68 10.59 -10.90
C ASP A 34 -10.07 9.92 -12.15
N GLN A 35 -8.74 9.82 -12.22
CA GLN A 35 -8.03 9.17 -13.31
C GLN A 35 -7.84 7.66 -13.10
N LEU A 36 -8.23 7.12 -11.93
CA LEU A 36 -8.08 5.70 -11.61
C LEU A 36 -8.64 4.76 -12.70
N PRO A 37 -9.87 4.95 -13.22
CA PRO A 37 -10.42 4.06 -14.25
C PRO A 37 -9.59 4.07 -15.54
N ARG A 38 -9.00 5.23 -15.90
CA ARG A 38 -8.16 5.36 -17.10
C ARG A 38 -6.84 4.59 -16.93
N PHE A 39 -6.23 4.67 -15.75
CA PHE A 39 -5.02 3.90 -15.47
C PHE A 39 -5.31 2.40 -15.37
N GLU A 40 -6.45 2.00 -14.80
CA GLU A 40 -6.88 0.61 -14.80
C GLU A 40 -6.99 0.06 -16.23
N GLN A 41 -7.71 0.77 -17.12
CA GLN A 41 -7.83 0.40 -18.52
C GLN A 41 -6.47 0.28 -19.22
N LEU A 42 -5.55 1.20 -18.94
CA LEU A 42 -4.19 1.18 -19.50
C LEU A 42 -3.43 -0.09 -19.10
N ILE A 43 -3.51 -0.49 -17.83
CA ILE A 43 -2.68 -1.57 -17.29
C ILE A 43 -3.31 -2.97 -17.40
N GLN A 44 -4.64 -3.03 -17.63
CA GLN A 44 -5.41 -4.27 -17.71
C GLN A 44 -4.78 -5.33 -18.64
N PRO A 45 -4.29 -5.01 -19.85
CA PRO A 45 -3.75 -6.03 -20.76
C PRO A 45 -2.53 -6.78 -20.22
N GLN A 46 -1.81 -6.21 -19.25
CA GLN A 46 -0.63 -6.83 -18.65
C GLN A 46 -0.91 -7.50 -17.29
N GLY A 47 -2.15 -7.44 -16.79
CA GLY A 47 -2.51 -7.96 -15.46
C GLY A 47 -1.77 -7.25 -14.32
N TRP A 48 -1.40 -5.98 -14.51
CA TRP A 48 -0.66 -5.18 -13.54
C TRP A 48 -1.56 -4.64 -12.42
N HIS A 49 -0.95 -4.10 -11.37
CA HIS A 49 -1.63 -3.43 -10.26
C HIS A 49 -1.43 -1.92 -10.27
N LEU A 50 -2.34 -1.19 -9.63
CA LEU A 50 -2.15 0.20 -9.25
C LEU A 50 -1.55 0.28 -7.85
N GLN A 51 -0.65 1.22 -7.62
CA GLN A 51 -0.14 1.53 -6.28
C GLN A 51 -0.42 2.99 -5.96
N LEU A 52 -1.13 3.27 -4.87
CA LEU A 52 -1.58 4.60 -4.51
C LEU A 52 -0.83 5.12 -3.30
N LEU A 53 -0.20 6.28 -3.44
CA LEU A 53 0.25 7.09 -2.32
C LEU A 53 -0.71 8.27 -2.17
N LEU A 54 -1.37 8.34 -1.02
CA LEU A 54 -2.46 9.26 -0.74
C LEU A 54 -2.08 10.28 0.34
N ARG A 55 -2.84 11.37 0.40
CA ARG A 55 -2.96 12.17 1.63
C ARG A 55 -3.95 11.48 2.57
N GLU A 56 -3.76 11.64 3.87
CA GLU A 56 -4.69 11.11 4.89
C GLU A 56 -6.14 11.59 4.67
N ASP A 57 -6.33 12.87 4.31
CA ASP A 57 -7.64 13.48 4.03
C ASP A 57 -8.30 13.01 2.73
N ALA A 58 -7.54 12.38 1.83
CA ALA A 58 -8.04 11.87 0.55
C ALA A 58 -8.52 10.41 0.62
N LEU A 59 -8.23 9.69 1.72
CA LEU A 59 -8.58 8.29 1.85
C LEU A 59 -10.10 8.02 1.72
N PRO A 60 -11.02 8.77 2.36
CA PRO A 60 -12.45 8.52 2.20
C PRO A 60 -12.92 8.58 0.74
N ALA A 61 -12.52 9.63 0.01
CA ALA A 61 -12.85 9.76 -1.41
C ALA A 61 -12.20 8.67 -2.27
N ALA A 62 -10.99 8.22 -1.90
CA ALA A 62 -10.34 7.10 -2.58
C ALA A 62 -11.13 5.80 -2.39
N LEU A 63 -11.60 5.49 -1.17
CA LEU A 63 -12.37 4.28 -0.87
C LEU A 63 -13.64 4.20 -1.72
N GLU A 64 -14.38 5.31 -1.88
CA GLU A 64 -15.56 5.37 -2.74
C GLU A 64 -15.23 5.04 -4.21
N ARG A 65 -14.12 5.56 -4.74
CA ARG A 65 -13.70 5.27 -6.12
C ARG A 65 -13.27 3.82 -6.29
N LEU A 66 -12.58 3.27 -5.29
CA LEU A 66 -12.08 1.90 -5.30
C LEU A 66 -13.19 0.85 -5.30
N GLU A 67 -14.43 1.20 -4.94
CA GLU A 67 -15.58 0.30 -5.08
C GLU A 67 -15.77 -0.24 -6.51
N THR A 68 -15.34 0.54 -7.52
CA THR A 68 -15.54 0.21 -8.94
C THR A 68 -14.29 -0.27 -9.66
N ILE A 69 -13.12 -0.23 -9.01
CA ILE A 69 -11.86 -0.68 -9.60
C ILE A 69 -11.75 -2.19 -9.43
N GLY A 70 -11.51 -2.92 -10.52
CA GLY A 70 -11.39 -4.39 -10.55
C GLY A 70 -9.96 -4.90 -10.56
N CYS A 71 -8.97 -4.12 -11.00
CA CYS A 71 -7.56 -4.49 -10.94
C CYS A 71 -7.04 -4.47 -9.49
N PRO A 72 -5.93 -5.17 -9.17
CA PRO A 72 -5.33 -5.08 -7.86
C PRO A 72 -4.86 -3.65 -7.55
N VAL A 73 -5.14 -3.18 -6.33
CA VAL A 73 -4.73 -1.87 -5.84
C VAL A 73 -3.96 -2.02 -4.53
N VAL A 74 -2.76 -1.45 -4.48
CA VAL A 74 -1.92 -1.38 -3.29
C VAL A 74 -2.02 0.02 -2.70
N LEU A 75 -2.50 0.13 -1.47
CA LEU A 75 -2.43 1.37 -0.69
C LEU A 75 -1.09 1.43 0.05
N ASP A 76 -0.28 2.44 -0.28
CA ASP A 76 1.02 2.65 0.35
C ASP A 76 0.88 3.06 1.82
N HIS A 77 1.88 2.70 2.63
CA HIS A 77 2.12 3.17 3.99
C HIS A 77 0.88 3.15 4.90
N PHE A 78 0.40 1.96 5.28
CA PHE A 78 -0.80 1.81 6.13
C PHE A 78 -2.04 2.52 5.56
N ALA A 79 -2.17 2.56 4.23
CA ALA A 79 -3.21 3.30 3.54
C ALA A 79 -3.26 4.81 3.87
N SER A 80 -2.13 5.38 4.28
CA SER A 80 -2.02 6.76 4.79
C SER A 80 -2.79 7.01 6.10
N CYS A 81 -3.17 5.95 6.82
CA CYS A 81 -3.80 6.07 8.14
C CYS A 81 -2.77 6.42 9.22
N SER A 82 -3.17 7.31 10.13
CA SER A 82 -2.41 7.75 11.30
C SER A 82 -3.23 7.58 12.57
N PRO A 83 -2.63 7.76 13.76
CA PRO A 83 -3.38 7.80 15.01
C PRO A 83 -4.51 8.85 15.08
N ARG A 84 -4.54 9.81 14.14
CA ARG A 84 -5.61 10.82 14.04
C ARG A 84 -6.70 10.44 13.03
N THR A 85 -6.53 9.37 12.27
CA THR A 85 -7.54 8.92 11.31
C THR A 85 -8.84 8.59 12.04
N ALA A 86 -9.96 9.09 11.53
CA ALA A 86 -11.27 8.86 12.14
C ALA A 86 -11.61 7.36 12.11
N ALA A 87 -12.23 6.87 13.19
CA ALA A 87 -12.66 5.47 13.30
C ALA A 87 -13.54 5.04 12.10
N ALA A 88 -14.51 5.88 11.70
CA ALA A 88 -15.36 5.60 10.55
C ALA A 88 -14.58 5.42 9.22
N THR A 89 -13.44 6.08 9.06
CA THR A 89 -12.58 5.89 7.87
C THR A 89 -11.83 4.56 7.93
N LEU A 90 -11.35 4.15 9.11
CA LEU A 90 -10.74 2.84 9.31
C LEU A 90 -11.77 1.72 9.08
N ASP A 91 -12.98 1.86 9.62
CA ASP A 91 -14.07 0.91 9.44
C ASP A 91 -14.41 0.78 7.95
N ALA A 92 -14.60 1.89 7.23
CA ALA A 92 -14.87 1.88 5.79
C ALA A 92 -13.76 1.19 4.98
N LEU A 93 -12.48 1.44 5.33
CA LEU A 93 -11.33 0.79 4.69
C LEU A 93 -11.39 -0.74 4.85
N PHE A 94 -11.60 -1.21 6.08
CA PHE A 94 -11.57 -2.64 6.36
C PHE A 94 -12.85 -3.36 5.91
N GLU A 95 -14.01 -2.70 5.95
CA GLU A 95 -15.23 -3.23 5.34
C GLU A 95 -15.07 -3.39 3.82
N LEU A 96 -14.49 -2.40 3.13
CA LEU A 96 -14.18 -2.51 1.72
C LEU A 96 -13.19 -3.66 1.46
N ALA A 97 -12.12 -3.74 2.26
CA ALA A 97 -11.13 -4.81 2.17
C ALA A 97 -11.71 -6.20 2.46
N ALA A 98 -12.76 -6.31 3.28
CA ALA A 98 -13.46 -7.57 3.55
C ALA A 98 -14.35 -7.99 2.36
N ARG A 99 -14.99 -7.02 1.70
CA ARG A 99 -15.90 -7.25 0.56
C ARG A 99 -15.16 -7.47 -0.77
N GLN A 100 -13.96 -6.91 -0.91
CA GLN A 100 -13.16 -6.97 -2.14
C GLN A 100 -11.88 -7.80 -1.98
N THR A 101 -11.50 -8.49 -3.06
CA THR A 101 -10.29 -9.33 -3.10
C THR A 101 -9.11 -8.67 -3.81
N ASN A 102 -9.31 -7.48 -4.38
CA ASN A 102 -8.29 -6.74 -5.15
C ASN A 102 -7.64 -5.60 -4.35
N LEU A 103 -8.04 -5.34 -3.10
CA LEU A 103 -7.41 -4.32 -2.26
C LEU A 103 -6.28 -4.89 -1.39
N TRP A 104 -5.12 -4.26 -1.46
CA TRP A 104 -3.89 -4.61 -0.75
C TRP A 104 -3.39 -3.42 0.07
N ILE A 105 -2.73 -3.70 1.20
CA ILE A 105 -2.16 -2.65 2.06
C ILE A 105 -0.69 -2.96 2.35
N LYS A 106 0.16 -1.94 2.22
CA LYS A 106 1.58 -2.03 2.50
C LYS A 106 1.91 -1.46 3.88
N LEU A 107 2.27 -2.34 4.81
CA LEU A 107 2.77 -2.03 6.15
C LEU A 107 4.20 -1.49 6.01
N SER A 108 4.34 -0.17 5.94
CA SER A 108 5.62 0.48 5.66
C SER A 108 5.64 1.92 6.17
N ALA A 109 6.84 2.42 6.47
CA ALA A 109 7.12 3.83 6.75
C ALA A 109 6.13 4.55 7.70
N PRO A 110 5.84 4.01 8.91
CA PRO A 110 4.94 4.68 9.87
C PRO A 110 5.44 6.08 10.29
N TYR A 111 6.73 6.37 10.10
CA TYR A 111 7.35 7.69 10.31
C TYR A 111 6.88 8.76 9.31
N LEU A 112 6.22 8.39 8.21
CA LEU A 112 5.60 9.37 7.29
C LEU A 112 4.32 9.98 7.88
N LEU A 113 3.69 9.29 8.83
CA LEU A 113 2.32 9.55 9.26
C LEU A 113 2.25 9.88 10.76
N SER A 114 3.34 9.63 11.50
CA SER A 114 3.42 9.81 12.94
C SER A 114 4.83 10.17 13.40
N ASP A 115 4.94 10.54 14.67
CA ASP A 115 6.20 10.70 15.38
C ASP A 115 6.84 9.36 15.82
N CYS A 116 6.19 8.23 15.53
CA CYS A 116 6.59 6.91 16.01
C CYS A 116 6.77 6.84 17.54
N SER A 117 6.02 7.66 18.28
CA SER A 117 5.88 7.52 19.73
C SER A 117 5.30 6.15 20.10
N PRO A 118 5.48 5.66 21.35
CA PRO A 118 4.89 4.38 21.77
C PRO A 118 3.39 4.27 21.48
N ALA A 119 2.62 5.33 21.70
CA ALA A 119 1.19 5.37 21.40
C ALA A 119 0.91 5.26 19.88
N ALA A 120 1.69 5.95 19.04
CA ALA A 120 1.56 5.83 17.60
C ALA A 120 1.93 4.42 17.10
N LEU A 121 2.96 3.80 17.66
CA LEU A 121 3.35 2.44 17.32
C LEU A 121 2.29 1.41 17.72
N GLU A 122 1.61 1.61 18.86
CA GLU A 122 0.49 0.75 19.26
C GLU A 122 -0.69 0.88 18.30
N HIS A 123 -0.97 2.07 17.76
CA HIS A 123 -1.96 2.24 16.70
C HIS A 123 -1.61 1.41 15.45
N TYR A 124 -0.36 1.44 14.96
CA TYR A 124 0.05 0.64 13.80
C TYR A 124 0.06 -0.86 14.05
N ARG A 125 0.35 -1.26 15.29
CA ARG A 125 0.17 -2.64 15.72
C ARG A 125 -1.29 -3.06 15.62
N ALA A 126 -2.22 -2.31 16.22
CA ALA A 126 -3.64 -2.60 16.18
C ALA A 126 -4.19 -2.62 14.74
N PHE A 127 -3.75 -1.68 13.89
CA PHE A 127 -4.06 -1.68 12.46
C PHE A 127 -3.60 -2.98 11.78
N THR A 128 -2.37 -3.42 12.07
CA THR A 128 -1.79 -4.64 11.50
C THR A 128 -2.55 -5.89 11.95
N GLU A 129 -2.86 -5.98 13.24
CA GLU A 129 -3.64 -7.09 13.82
C GLU A 129 -5.05 -7.16 13.20
N HIS A 130 -5.72 -6.03 13.03
CA HIS A 130 -7.03 -5.97 12.37
C HIS A 130 -6.94 -6.36 10.89
N GLY A 131 -5.94 -5.85 10.16
CA GLY A 131 -5.68 -6.25 8.78
C GLY A 131 -5.41 -7.74 8.62
N LEU A 132 -4.71 -8.36 9.58
CA LEU A 132 -4.47 -9.82 9.60
C LEU A 132 -5.77 -10.61 9.81
N ALA A 133 -6.71 -10.10 10.58
CA ALA A 133 -8.01 -10.73 10.77
C ALA A 133 -8.89 -10.63 9.50
N VAL A 134 -8.85 -9.49 8.81
CA VAL A 134 -9.77 -9.20 7.69
C VAL A 134 -9.22 -9.62 6.33
N MET A 135 -7.93 -9.37 6.08
CA MET A 135 -7.30 -9.49 4.77
C MET A 135 -5.89 -10.13 4.83
N PRO A 136 -5.71 -11.29 5.51
CA PRO A 136 -4.39 -11.85 5.81
C PRO A 136 -3.52 -12.14 4.59
N GLU A 137 -4.13 -12.37 3.43
CA GLU A 137 -3.42 -12.68 2.19
C GLU A 137 -3.11 -11.44 1.33
N ARG A 138 -3.48 -10.24 1.79
CA ARG A 138 -3.36 -8.99 1.02
C ARG A 138 -2.58 -7.90 1.76
N LEU A 139 -1.90 -8.26 2.84
CA LEU A 139 -0.93 -7.42 3.51
C LEU A 139 0.47 -7.65 2.95
N LEU A 140 1.20 -6.56 2.76
CA LEU A 140 2.59 -6.53 2.30
C LEU A 140 3.43 -5.78 3.32
N TRP A 141 4.74 -6.06 3.38
CA TRP A 141 5.69 -5.25 4.14
C TRP A 141 6.75 -4.65 3.23
N ALA A 142 7.19 -3.44 3.55
CA ALA A 142 8.32 -2.81 2.87
C ALA A 142 9.06 -1.84 3.78
N THR A 143 10.34 -1.65 3.48
CA THR A 143 11.22 -0.76 4.25
C THR A 143 10.98 0.72 3.95
N ASP A 144 10.56 1.05 2.73
CA ASP A 144 10.61 2.42 2.18
C ASP A 144 12.05 2.99 2.18
N TRP A 145 13.06 2.12 2.03
CA TRP A 145 14.44 2.55 1.79
C TRP A 145 14.49 3.42 0.50
N PRO A 146 15.25 4.53 0.48
CA PRO A 146 16.28 4.93 1.43
C PRO A 146 15.82 5.86 2.56
N HIS A 147 14.54 5.79 2.96
CA HIS A 147 13.91 6.61 4.00
C HIS A 147 14.05 8.12 3.74
N PRO A 148 13.61 8.62 2.58
CA PRO A 148 13.89 10.00 2.16
C PRO A 148 13.26 11.08 3.05
N ALA A 149 12.19 10.75 3.77
CA ALA A 149 11.53 11.69 4.68
C ALA A 149 12.24 11.85 6.04
N LEU A 150 13.13 10.92 6.41
CA LEU A 150 13.91 11.05 7.63
C LEU A 150 15.07 12.02 7.40
N ARG A 151 15.10 13.10 8.19
CA ARG A 151 16.20 14.07 8.18
C ARG A 151 17.52 13.43 8.61
N GLU A 152 17.47 12.60 9.64
CA GLU A 152 18.61 11.82 10.12
C GLU A 152 18.39 10.35 9.79
N ARG A 153 19.24 9.80 8.92
CA ARG A 153 19.19 8.39 8.53
C ARG A 153 20.10 7.59 9.43
N HIS A 154 19.51 6.85 10.36
CA HIS A 154 20.25 5.87 11.15
C HIS A 154 20.50 4.62 10.29
N PRO A 155 21.70 4.01 10.30
CA PRO A 155 21.98 2.79 9.53
C PRO A 155 21.03 1.64 9.90
N ASP A 156 20.56 1.62 11.14
CA ASP A 156 19.62 0.59 11.65
C ASP A 156 18.14 0.84 11.33
N THR A 157 17.76 1.94 10.67
CA THR A 157 16.33 2.26 10.48
C THR A 157 15.58 1.10 9.83
N THR A 158 16.14 0.51 8.76
CA THR A 158 15.54 -0.66 8.10
C THR A 158 15.40 -1.86 9.04
N ARG A 159 16.45 -2.19 9.81
CA ARG A 159 16.43 -3.29 10.78
C ARG A 159 15.35 -3.09 11.85
N ARG A 160 15.28 -1.89 12.43
CA ARG A 160 14.29 -1.54 13.46
C ARG A 160 12.86 -1.64 12.94
N LEU A 161 12.59 -1.22 11.71
CA LEU A 161 11.25 -1.37 11.11
C LEU A 161 10.85 -2.84 10.92
N HIS A 162 11.80 -3.69 10.56
CA HIS A 162 11.57 -5.12 10.43
C HIS A 162 11.34 -5.80 11.80
N GLU A 163 12.13 -5.42 12.81
CA GLU A 163 11.94 -5.88 14.19
C GLU A 163 10.54 -5.52 14.70
N ARG A 164 10.02 -4.32 14.38
CA ARG A 164 8.63 -3.96 14.71
C ARG A 164 7.60 -4.87 14.07
N LEU A 165 7.76 -5.23 12.79
CA LEU A 165 6.86 -6.20 12.17
C LEU A 165 6.90 -7.55 12.92
N CYS A 166 8.10 -7.99 13.30
CA CYS A 166 8.28 -9.23 14.05
C CYS A 166 7.64 -9.18 15.45
N ASP A 167 7.72 -8.04 16.13
CA ASP A 167 7.06 -7.80 17.42
C ASP A 167 5.53 -7.82 17.29
N TRP A 168 4.98 -7.21 16.22
CA TRP A 168 3.53 -7.10 16.00
C TRP A 168 2.91 -8.39 15.50
N VAL A 169 3.59 -9.12 14.61
CA VAL A 169 3.10 -10.33 13.97
C VAL A 169 3.89 -11.51 14.48
N THR A 170 3.50 -12.06 15.64
CA THR A 170 4.28 -13.11 16.32
C THR A 170 4.16 -14.49 15.67
N ASP A 171 3.12 -14.76 14.87
CA ASP A 171 3.00 -15.98 14.08
C ASP A 171 3.92 -15.94 12.84
N ALA A 172 4.89 -16.86 12.80
CA ALA A 172 5.83 -17.00 11.69
C ALA A 172 5.17 -17.28 10.34
N ARG A 173 4.01 -17.96 10.32
CA ARG A 173 3.27 -18.22 9.07
C ARG A 173 2.63 -16.95 8.52
N GLN A 174 2.11 -16.10 9.40
CA GLN A 174 1.57 -14.80 9.00
C GLN A 174 2.69 -13.87 8.49
N ARG A 175 3.85 -13.84 9.15
CA ARG A 175 5.02 -13.10 8.63
C ARG A 175 5.45 -13.60 7.26
N GLN A 176 5.59 -14.91 7.09
CA GLN A 176 5.95 -15.50 5.80
C GLN A 176 4.95 -15.13 4.70
N ARG A 177 3.65 -15.04 5.02
CA ARG A 177 2.66 -14.56 4.05
C ARG A 177 2.96 -13.11 3.65
N ILE A 178 3.08 -12.21 4.62
CA ILE A 178 3.32 -10.78 4.39
C ILE A 178 4.60 -10.53 3.59
N GLU A 179 5.67 -11.28 3.88
CA GLU A 179 7.02 -11.03 3.35
C GLU A 179 7.33 -11.83 2.08
N VAL A 180 6.63 -12.95 1.86
CA VAL A 180 6.97 -13.89 0.77
C VAL A 180 5.75 -14.21 -0.09
N SER A 181 4.74 -14.90 0.45
CA SER A 181 3.67 -15.46 -0.41
C SER A 181 2.72 -14.40 -0.99
N ASN A 182 2.35 -13.40 -0.19
CA ASN A 182 1.52 -12.29 -0.62
C ASN A 182 2.21 -11.47 -1.73
N PRO A 183 3.45 -10.99 -1.55
CA PRO A 183 4.14 -10.27 -2.62
C PRO A 183 4.46 -11.16 -3.83
N ALA A 184 4.82 -12.44 -3.66
CA ALA A 184 5.04 -13.35 -4.79
C ALA A 184 3.76 -13.50 -5.65
N ARG A 185 2.59 -13.60 -5.01
CA ARG A 185 1.30 -13.67 -5.72
C ARG A 185 0.96 -12.37 -6.45
N LEU A 186 1.25 -11.22 -5.85
CA LEU A 186 0.92 -9.92 -6.44
C LEU A 186 1.90 -9.51 -7.57
N TYR A 187 3.19 -9.76 -7.38
CA TYR A 187 4.25 -9.29 -8.27
C TYR A 187 4.78 -10.38 -9.23
N GLY A 188 4.54 -11.66 -8.95
CA GLY A 188 4.90 -12.77 -9.83
C GLY A 188 6.40 -13.08 -9.88
N PHE A 189 7.04 -13.21 -8.71
CA PHE A 189 8.43 -13.66 -8.55
C PHE A 189 8.52 -14.99 -7.79
#